data_AF-A0A0F9VPR0-F1
#
_entry.id   AF-A0A0F9VPR0-F1
#
_cell.length_a   1.000
_cell.length_b   1.000
_cell.length_c   1.000
_cell.angle_alpha   90.00
_cell.angle_beta   90.00
_cell.angle_gamma   90.00
#
_symmetry.space_group_name_H-M   'P 1'
#
loop_
_entity.id
_entity.type
_entity.pdbx_description
1 polymer ?
#
loop_
_entity_poly.entity_id
_entity_poly.type
_entity_poly.pdbx_seq_one_letter_code
_entity_poly.pdbx_strand_id
1 'polypeptide(L)'
;MMAIDDFKSVETDEQVPYAGQKDKMAREDKIVLTVIIAVLSLIFIGGLLLIQAGLALFGYATDSLSDGIGLRGAFFASLVISFVFMVVFALVGGDGVVGELGLMLIGYFVMLAFFTISIAMIL
;
A
#
# COMPACT_ATOMS: atom_id res chain seq x y z
N MET A 1 -22.53 -23.22 -69.77
CA MET A 1 -22.03 -24.09 -68.68
C MET A 1 -20.56 -23.78 -68.53
N MET A 2 -20.07 -23.63 -67.28
CA MET A 2 -18.70 -23.25 -66.90
C MET A 2 -18.46 -21.76 -66.65
N ALA A 3 -18.59 -21.38 -65.37
CA ALA A 3 -17.76 -20.41 -64.63
C ALA A 3 -18.34 -20.25 -63.21
N ILE A 4 -18.35 -21.33 -62.43
CA ILE A 4 -18.67 -21.31 -60.98
C ILE A 4 -17.53 -22.05 -60.25
N ASP A 5 -16.28 -21.71 -60.53
CA ASP A 5 -15.12 -22.39 -59.93
C ASP A 5 -14.03 -21.41 -59.47
N ASP A 6 -14.39 -20.17 -59.11
CA ASP A 6 -13.39 -19.22 -58.56
C ASP A 6 -13.81 -18.57 -57.23
N PHE A 7 -14.72 -19.21 -56.50
CA PHE A 7 -14.87 -18.94 -55.08
C PHE A 7 -13.87 -19.79 -54.31
N LYS A 8 -12.59 -19.45 -54.47
CA LYS A 8 -11.54 -19.88 -53.54
C LYS A 8 -11.93 -19.30 -52.18
N SER A 9 -12.37 -20.15 -51.26
CA SER A 9 -12.57 -19.79 -49.87
C SER A 9 -11.27 -19.16 -49.39
N VAL A 10 -11.29 -17.84 -49.24
CA VAL A 10 -10.28 -17.14 -48.45
C VAL A 10 -10.51 -17.68 -47.04
N GLU A 11 -9.81 -18.77 -46.72
CA GLU A 11 -9.56 -19.17 -45.35
C GLU A 11 -8.92 -17.96 -44.70
N THR A 12 -9.74 -17.19 -44.00
CA THR A 12 -9.30 -16.15 -43.09
C THR A 12 -8.63 -16.86 -41.93
N ASP A 13 -7.39 -17.28 -42.15
CA ASP A 13 -6.39 -17.64 -41.14
C ASP A 13 -5.94 -16.40 -40.34
N GLU A 14 -6.81 -15.39 -40.19
CA GLU A 14 -6.69 -14.41 -39.13
C GLU A 14 -7.24 -15.03 -37.84
N GLN A 15 -6.48 -15.97 -37.28
CA GLN A 15 -6.50 -16.16 -35.84
C GLN A 15 -6.06 -14.83 -35.21
N VAL A 16 -7.05 -14.02 -34.89
CA VAL A 16 -6.89 -12.69 -34.32
C VAL A 16 -6.01 -12.82 -33.06
N PRO A 17 -4.83 -12.17 -33.00
CA PRO A 17 -3.83 -12.35 -31.94
C PRO A 17 -4.22 -11.78 -30.56
N TYR A 18 -5.52 -11.74 -30.24
CA TYR A 18 -6.04 -11.20 -28.98
C TYR A 18 -5.87 -12.13 -27.78
N ALA A 19 -5.81 -13.46 -27.98
CA ALA A 19 -5.69 -14.41 -26.88
C ALA A 19 -4.30 -14.34 -26.20
N GLY A 20 -3.22 -14.36 -26.99
CA GLY A 20 -1.85 -14.31 -26.47
C GLY A 20 -1.43 -12.96 -25.89
N GLN A 21 -2.06 -11.85 -26.31
CA GLN A 21 -1.83 -10.52 -25.73
C GLN A 21 -2.48 -10.35 -24.36
N LYS A 22 -3.68 -10.92 -24.17
CA LYS A 22 -4.44 -10.83 -22.91
C LYS A 22 -3.71 -11.54 -21.75
N ASP A 23 -3.11 -12.70 -22.03
CA ASP A 23 -2.32 -13.46 -21.04
C ASP A 23 -1.01 -12.74 -20.65
N LYS A 24 -0.38 -12.03 -21.59
CA LYS A 24 0.82 -11.24 -21.29
C LYS A 24 0.50 -10.02 -20.42
N MET A 25 -0.55 -9.26 -20.77
CA MET A 25 -1.02 -8.13 -19.96
C MET A 25 -1.40 -8.56 -18.53
N ALA A 26 -2.12 -9.68 -18.38
CA ALA A 26 -2.49 -10.19 -17.06
C ALA A 26 -1.30 -10.63 -16.19
N ARG A 27 -0.18 -11.06 -16.81
CA ARG A 27 1.06 -11.40 -16.10
C ARG A 27 1.81 -10.15 -15.67
N GLU A 28 1.92 -9.16 -16.56
CA GLU A 28 2.57 -7.89 -16.30
C GLU A 28 1.86 -7.13 -15.18
N ASP A 29 0.52 -7.07 -15.19
CA ASP A 29 -0.27 -6.45 -14.11
C ASP A 29 -0.01 -7.09 -12.73
N LYS A 30 0.10 -8.42 -12.67
CA LYS A 30 0.42 -9.13 -11.42
C LYS A 30 1.82 -8.82 -10.91
N ILE A 31 2.79 -8.70 -11.83
CA ILE A 31 4.16 -8.35 -11.48
C ILE A 31 4.21 -6.92 -10.96
N VAL A 32 3.55 -5.98 -11.64
CA VAL A 32 3.45 -4.57 -11.22
C VAL A 32 2.79 -4.46 -9.84
N LEU A 33 1.66 -5.14 -9.62
CA LEU A 33 0.99 -5.17 -8.32
C LEU A 33 1.91 -5.72 -7.22
N THR A 34 2.62 -6.82 -7.50
CA THR A 34 3.54 -7.44 -6.53
C THR A 34 4.70 -6.51 -6.17
N VAL A 35 5.26 -5.81 -7.17
CA VAL A 35 6.32 -4.83 -6.97
C VAL A 35 5.83 -3.65 -6.15
N ILE A 36 4.63 -3.12 -6.42
CA ILE A 36 4.02 -2.03 -5.64
C ILE A 36 3.84 -2.45 -4.18
N ILE A 37 3.26 -3.63 -3.92
CA ILE A 37 3.08 -4.16 -2.56
C ILE A 37 4.42 -4.34 -1.85
N ALA A 38 5.43 -4.88 -2.55
CA ALA A 38 6.76 -5.08 -1.99
C ALA A 38 7.42 -3.75 -1.60
N VAL A 39 7.36 -2.73 -2.47
CA VAL A 39 7.91 -1.40 -2.20
C VAL A 39 7.17 -0.74 -1.04
N LEU A 40 5.83 -0.79 -1.01
CA LEU A 40 5.03 -0.24 0.08
C LEU A 40 5.35 -0.92 1.42
N SER A 41 5.49 -2.26 1.41
CA SER A 41 5.86 -3.02 2.61
C SER A 41 7.25 -2.62 3.12
N LEU A 42 8.20 -2.40 2.21
CA LEU A 42 9.57 -2.01 2.55
C LEU A 42 9.63 -0.59 3.11
N ILE A 43 8.87 0.35 2.54
CA ILE A 43 8.69 1.71 3.06
C ILE A 43 8.02 1.66 4.44
N PHE A 44 7.00 0.83 4.62
CA PHE A 44 6.29 0.69 5.89
C PHE A 44 7.23 0.18 6.99
N ILE A 45 7.95 -0.91 6.73
CA ILE A 45 8.93 -1.48 7.67
C ILE A 45 10.06 -0.48 7.95
N GLY A 46 10.60 0.17 6.90
CA GLY A 46 11.64 1.18 7.05
C GLY A 46 11.18 2.38 7.88
N GLY A 47 9.95 2.85 7.67
CA GLY A 47 9.34 3.91 8.45
C GLY A 47 9.16 3.52 9.93
N LEU A 48 8.71 2.29 10.21
CA LEU A 48 8.60 1.79 11.58
C LEU A 48 9.97 1.72 12.28
N LEU A 49 11.01 1.26 11.59
CA LEU A 49 12.36 1.20 12.14
C LEU A 49 12.95 2.59 12.40
N LEU A 50 12.75 3.55 11.48
CA LEU A 50 13.18 4.93 11.67
C LEU A 50 12.49 5.59 12.87
N ILE A 51 11.19 5.37 13.03
CA ILE A 51 10.45 5.91 14.17
C ILE A 51 10.91 5.24 15.47
N GLN A 52 11.10 3.92 15.47
CA GLN A 52 11.63 3.20 16.65
C GLN A 52 13.02 3.70 17.05
N ALA A 53 13.92 3.89 16.07
CA ALA A 53 15.26 4.41 16.31
C ALA A 53 15.23 5.85 16.83
N GLY A 54 14.37 6.70 16.25
CA GLY A 54 14.12 8.06 16.73
C GLY A 54 13.59 8.05 18.17
N LEU A 55 12.60 7.22 18.47
CA LEU A 55 12.04 7.07 19.82
C LEU A 55 13.07 6.58 20.83
N ALA A 56 13.96 5.67 20.44
CA ALA A 56 15.05 5.23 21.31
C ALA A 56 16.01 6.38 21.62
N LEU A 57 16.33 7.21 20.61
CA LEU A 57 17.18 8.41 20.78
C LEU A 57 16.52 9.46 21.69
N PHE A 58 15.22 9.71 21.50
CA PHE A 58 14.45 10.66 22.31
C PHE A 58 14.15 10.13 23.72
N GLY A 59 13.99 8.82 23.89
CA GLY A 59 13.73 8.19 25.19
C GLY A 59 14.88 8.37 26.19
N TYR A 60 16.13 8.39 25.73
CA TYR A 60 17.28 8.74 26.59
C TYR A 60 17.28 10.21 27.05
N ALA A 61 16.56 11.10 26.36
CA ALA A 61 16.45 12.51 26.72
C ALA A 61 15.26 12.81 27.65
N THR A 62 14.34 11.85 27.82
CA THR A 62 13.07 12.04 28.54
C THR A 62 12.86 11.07 29.69
N ASP A 63 13.93 10.52 30.27
CA ASP A 63 13.89 9.72 31.53
C ASP A 63 13.17 10.43 32.70
N SER A 64 12.87 11.73 32.57
CA SER A 64 12.06 12.55 33.48
C SER A 64 10.54 12.53 33.24
N LEU A 65 10.02 11.89 32.19
CA LEU A 65 8.57 11.70 31.96
C LEU A 65 8.05 10.42 32.66
N SER A 66 8.42 10.22 33.92
CA SER A 66 8.17 8.98 34.67
C SER A 66 6.73 8.77 35.17
N ASP A 67 5.76 9.55 34.68
CA ASP A 67 4.39 9.57 35.22
C ASP A 67 3.31 9.20 34.17
N GLY A 68 3.70 8.65 33.02
CA GLY A 68 2.77 8.15 32.00
C GLY A 68 3.18 6.82 31.35
N ILE A 69 2.37 6.30 30.41
CA ILE A 69 2.61 5.04 29.65
C ILE A 69 3.96 5.06 28.90
N GLY A 70 4.52 6.26 28.68
CA GLY A 70 5.81 6.50 28.06
C GLY A 70 5.76 6.41 26.54
N LEU A 71 6.71 7.06 25.87
CA LEU A 71 6.76 7.17 24.41
C LEU A 71 6.72 5.81 23.69
N ARG A 72 7.37 4.79 24.27
CA ARG A 72 7.33 3.42 23.72
C ARG A 72 5.93 2.80 23.78
N GLY A 73 5.25 2.88 24.91
CA GLY A 73 3.90 2.30 25.06
C GLY A 73 2.87 3.06 24.21
N ALA A 74 2.99 4.39 24.19
CA ALA A 74 2.17 5.26 23.35
C ALA A 74 2.34 4.96 21.86
N PHE A 75 3.56 4.67 21.41
CA PHE A 75 3.85 4.31 20.03
C PHE A 75 3.19 2.99 19.61
N PHE A 76 3.22 1.96 20.45
CA PHE A 76 2.54 0.70 20.12
C PHE A 76 1.02 0.87 20.05
N ALA A 77 0.44 1.63 20.98
CA ALA A 77 -0.99 1.92 20.98
C ALA A 77 -1.41 2.74 19.74
N SER A 78 -0.67 3.79 19.41
CA SER A 78 -0.94 4.62 18.24
C SER A 78 -0.77 3.86 16.93
N LEU A 79 0.15 2.89 16.85
CA LEU A 79 0.35 2.03 15.68
C LEU A 79 -0.92 1.25 15.33
N VAL A 80 -1.54 0.62 16.34
CA VAL A 80 -2.80 -0.10 16.16
C VAL A 80 -3.94 0.85 15.78
N ILE A 81 -4.07 1.98 16.48
CA ILE A 81 -5.16 2.94 16.24
C ILE A 81 -5.04 3.54 14.83
N SER A 82 -3.86 4.04 14.44
CA SER A 82 -3.62 4.62 13.12
C SER A 82 -3.85 3.60 12.00
N PHE A 83 -3.49 2.33 12.22
CA PHE A 83 -3.75 1.29 11.24
C PHE A 83 -5.25 1.04 11.05
N VAL A 84 -6.03 0.99 12.13
CA VAL A 84 -7.49 0.88 12.06
C VAL A 84 -8.10 2.06 11.29
N PHE A 85 -7.66 3.29 11.59
CA PHE A 85 -8.12 4.48 10.85
C PHE A 85 -7.74 4.43 9.36
N MET A 86 -6.53 3.97 9.03
CA MET A 86 -6.10 3.78 7.64
C MET A 86 -7.05 2.82 6.91
N VAL A 87 -7.43 1.69 7.53
CA VAL A 87 -8.37 0.73 6.94
C VAL A 87 -9.76 1.35 6.77
N VAL A 88 -10.27 2.08 7.78
CA VAL A 88 -11.56 2.76 7.68
C VAL A 88 -11.56 3.80 6.55
N PHE A 89 -10.50 4.60 6.43
CA PHE A 89 -10.37 5.55 5.33
C PHE A 89 -10.21 4.87 3.96
N ALA A 90 -9.55 3.71 3.90
CA ALA A 90 -9.47 2.92 2.67
C ALA A 90 -10.87 2.48 2.20
N LEU A 91 -11.70 2.00 3.14
CA LEU A 91 -13.05 1.52 2.88
C LEU A 91 -14.01 2.65 2.52
N VAL A 92 -13.92 3.79 3.22
CA VAL A 92 -14.79 4.96 2.99
C VAL A 92 -14.40 5.70 1.71
N GLY A 93 -13.09 5.76 1.40
CA GLY A 93 -12.56 6.45 0.21
C GLY A 93 -12.87 5.74 -1.11
N GLY A 94 -13.24 4.46 -1.09
CA GLY A 94 -13.66 3.70 -2.27
C GLY A 94 -12.55 3.31 -3.25
N ASP A 95 -11.53 4.17 -3.43
CA ASP A 95 -10.36 3.97 -4.32
C ASP A 95 -9.02 3.84 -3.56
N GLY A 96 -9.09 3.75 -2.22
CA GLY A 96 -7.93 3.79 -1.30
C GLY A 96 -6.90 2.66 -1.43
N VAL A 97 -7.00 1.81 -2.46
CA VAL A 97 -6.13 0.65 -2.69
C VAL A 97 -5.31 0.76 -3.98
N VAL A 98 -5.72 1.55 -4.98
CA VAL A 98 -5.08 1.48 -6.32
C VAL A 98 -4.42 2.79 -6.77
N GLY A 99 -4.95 3.96 -6.39
CA GLY A 99 -4.37 5.26 -6.75
C GLY A 99 -3.83 6.09 -5.58
N GLU A 100 -4.48 6.03 -4.42
CA GLU A 100 -4.25 6.99 -3.33
C GLU A 100 -3.42 6.44 -2.17
N LEU A 101 -2.89 5.21 -2.30
CA LEU A 101 -2.11 4.54 -1.23
C LEU A 101 -0.93 5.38 -0.74
N GLY A 102 -0.28 6.14 -1.62
CA GLY A 102 0.82 7.03 -1.23
C GLY A 102 0.38 8.14 -0.28
N LEU A 103 -0.73 8.81 -0.59
CA LEU A 103 -1.27 9.90 0.24
C LEU A 103 -1.84 9.34 1.56
N MET A 104 -2.49 8.18 1.50
CA MET A 104 -2.96 7.46 2.68
C MET A 104 -1.82 7.02 3.60
N LEU A 105 -0.68 6.59 3.05
CA LEU A 105 0.48 6.20 3.83
C LEU A 105 1.11 7.41 4.54
N ILE A 106 1.18 8.56 3.86
CA ILE A 106 1.60 9.82 4.49
C ILE A 106 0.64 10.17 5.63
N GLY A 107 -0.67 10.11 5.38
CA GLY A 107 -1.70 10.34 6.41
C GLY A 107 -1.56 9.38 7.60
N TYR A 108 -1.26 8.11 7.35
CA TYR A 108 -0.98 7.12 8.40
C TYR A 108 0.19 7.54 9.28
N PHE A 109 1.32 7.98 8.71
CA PHE A 109 2.47 8.41 9.50
C PHE A 109 2.20 9.70 10.29
N VAL A 110 1.44 10.63 9.72
CA VAL A 110 1.00 11.84 10.44
C VAL A 110 0.11 11.48 11.62
N MET A 111 -0.87 10.61 11.43
CA MET A 111 -1.76 10.11 12.48
C MET A 111 -0.98 9.32 13.54
N LEU A 112 -0.02 8.50 13.12
CA LEU A 112 0.86 7.75 14.02
C LEU A 112 1.66 8.69 14.91
N ALA A 113 2.30 9.71 14.36
CA ALA A 113 3.03 10.70 15.15
C ALA A 113 2.09 11.46 16.10
N PHE A 114 0.93 11.91 15.59
CA PHE A 114 -0.07 12.65 16.36
C PHE A 114 -0.60 11.85 17.56
N PHE A 115 -1.06 10.61 17.34
CA PHE A 115 -1.53 9.75 18.41
C PHE A 115 -0.41 9.33 19.36
N THR A 116 0.80 9.10 18.86
CA THR A 116 1.95 8.79 19.74
C THR A 116 2.21 9.92 20.72
N ILE A 117 2.27 11.16 20.24
CA ILE A 117 2.49 12.33 21.11
C ILE A 117 1.30 12.55 22.03
N SER A 118 0.08 12.45 21.51
CA SER A 118 -1.14 12.66 22.30
C SER A 118 -1.25 11.65 23.44
N ILE A 119 -1.03 10.37 23.17
CA ILE A 119 -1.08 9.32 24.20
C ILE A 119 0.09 9.49 25.16
N ALA A 120 1.31 9.74 24.69
CA ALA A 120 2.47 9.90 25.57
C ALA A 120 2.39 11.13 26.49
N MET A 121 1.63 12.16 26.10
CA MET A 121 1.47 13.40 26.88
C MET A 121 0.26 13.36 27.82
N ILE A 122 -0.80 12.62 27.46
CA ILE A 122 -2.05 12.56 28.23
C ILE A 122 -2.04 11.39 29.24
N LEU A 123 -1.45 10.26 28.86
CA LEU A 123 -1.49 8.97 29.56
C LEU A 123 -0.10 8.53 30.02
#